data_AF-A0A6I9MZ67-F1
#
_entry.id   AF-A0A6I9MZ67-F1
#
_cell.length_a   1.000
_cell.length_b   1.000
_cell.length_c   1.000
_cell.angle_alpha   90.00
_cell.angle_beta   90.00
_cell.angle_gamma   90.00
#
_symmetry.space_group_name_H-M   'P 1'
#
loop_
_entity.id
_entity.type
_entity.pdbx_description
1 polymer ?
#
loop_
_entity_poly.entity_id
_entity_poly.type
_entity_poly.pdbx_seq_one_letter_code
_entity_poly.pdbx_strand_id
1 'polypeptide(L)'
;TYRELLRLSEGVGFRVHIIDKASLAAKKYGPQSNKKYDILVSTPNRLVFLLNQDPPALDLSSVEWLIVDESDKLFEGGKTGFREQLAAVFLACSGSKVRRAFFSATCTPDVEQWCRLNLDNLVSVNIGHRNTAVESVEQKLLFVGTENGKLVAMRNIITKGFLPPMLVFVQSIDRARELFHELVYEGINVDVIHADRTQQQRDNVVDSFRSGKIWVLICTALLARGMDFKGVNLVLNYDFPTSSVEYIHRIG
;
A
#
# COMPACT_ATOMS: atom_id res chain seq x y z
N THR A 1 5.35 5.53 3.29
CA THR A 1 4.89 6.75 4.00
C THR A 1 5.58 7.02 5.33
N TYR A 2 5.43 6.21 6.40
CA TYR A 2 6.01 6.53 7.74
C TYR A 2 7.54 6.75 7.77
N ARG A 3 8.32 5.90 7.11
CA ARG A 3 9.78 6.05 7.03
C ARG A 3 10.21 7.36 6.36
N GLU A 4 9.50 7.78 5.32
CA GLU A 4 9.76 9.06 4.64
C GLU A 4 9.37 10.25 5.52
N LEU A 5 8.26 10.16 6.27
CA LEU A 5 7.89 11.19 7.24
C LEU A 5 8.94 11.34 8.35
N LEU A 6 9.49 10.24 8.86
CA LEU A 6 10.61 10.30 9.82
C LEU A 6 11.80 11.04 9.23
N ARG A 7 12.19 10.71 7.99
CA ARG A 7 13.29 11.38 7.28
C ARG A 7 13.02 12.87 7.06
N LEU A 8 11.81 13.24 6.66
CA LEU A 8 11.42 14.63 6.42
C LEU A 8 11.25 15.45 7.70
N SER A 9 10.96 14.79 8.83
CA SER A 9 10.85 15.43 10.14
C SER A 9 12.20 15.64 10.85
N GLU A 10 13.28 15.08 10.30
CA GLU A 10 14.61 15.17 10.88
C GLU A 10 15.07 16.63 10.98
N GLY A 11 15.44 17.07 12.17
CA GLY A 11 15.83 18.46 12.45
C GLY A 11 14.69 19.46 12.58
N VAL A 12 13.43 19.08 12.34
CA VAL A 12 12.25 19.98 12.42
C VAL A 12 11.55 19.90 13.78
N GLY A 13 11.74 18.79 14.51
CA GLY A 13 11.14 18.57 15.84
C GLY A 13 9.71 18.03 15.83
N PHE A 14 9.18 17.66 14.65
CA PHE A 14 7.87 17.00 14.56
C PHE A 14 7.89 15.59 15.15
N ARG A 15 6.85 15.27 15.92
CA ARG A 15 6.67 13.96 16.56
C ARG A 15 5.77 13.07 15.71
N VAL A 16 6.38 12.34 14.78
CA VAL A 16 5.69 11.41 13.88
C VAL A 16 5.42 10.08 14.58
N HIS A 17 4.19 9.60 14.49
CA HIS A 17 3.76 8.33 15.09
C HIS A 17 3.01 7.46 14.10
N ILE A 18 3.16 6.14 14.22
CA ILE A 18 2.39 5.13 13.49
C ILE A 18 1.58 4.26 14.47
N ILE A 19 0.33 3.99 14.13
CA ILE A 19 -0.52 3.04 14.86
C ILE A 19 -0.41 1.67 14.18
N ASP A 20 0.45 0.80 14.72
CA ASP A 20 0.72 -0.55 14.20
C ASP A 20 -0.30 -1.60 14.70
N LYS A 21 -0.62 -1.56 16.00
CA LYS A 21 -1.52 -2.49 16.69
C LYS A 21 -2.47 -1.69 17.58
N ALA A 22 -3.77 -1.79 17.27
CA ALA A 22 -4.82 -1.03 17.96
C ALA A 22 -4.87 -1.28 19.48
N SER A 23 -4.57 -2.51 19.93
CA SER A 23 -4.53 -2.89 21.35
C SER A 23 -3.34 -2.32 22.13
N LEU A 24 -2.17 -2.19 21.48
CA LEU A 24 -1.01 -1.51 22.06
C LEU A 24 -1.15 0.01 21.99
N ALA A 25 -1.84 0.50 20.96
CA ALA A 25 -2.14 1.90 20.77
C ALA A 25 -3.04 2.46 21.88
N ALA A 26 -4.08 1.74 22.30
CA ALA A 26 -4.91 2.13 23.44
C ALA A 26 -4.10 2.34 24.74
N LYS A 27 -3.13 1.45 25.02
CA LYS A 27 -2.22 1.58 26.18
C LYS A 27 -1.17 2.68 26.02
N LYS A 28 -0.69 2.93 24.80
CA LYS A 28 0.35 3.94 24.51
C LYS A 28 -0.19 5.35 24.27
N TYR A 29 -1.44 5.49 23.85
CA TYR A 29 -2.02 6.73 23.32
C TYR A 29 -3.37 7.10 23.94
N GLY A 30 -3.93 6.29 24.84
CA GLY A 30 -5.18 6.62 25.54
C GLY A 30 -5.08 7.89 26.40
N PRO A 31 -6.17 8.30 27.07
CA PRO A 31 -6.25 9.59 27.77
C PRO A 31 -5.25 9.76 28.92
N GLN A 32 -4.59 8.68 29.37
CA GLN A 32 -3.50 8.71 30.35
C GLN A 32 -2.11 8.88 29.71
N SER A 33 -2.01 8.96 28.39
CA SER A 33 -0.75 9.15 27.67
C SER A 33 -0.39 10.62 27.55
N ASN A 34 0.76 10.99 28.10
CA ASN A 34 1.35 12.33 27.93
C ASN A 34 1.99 12.55 26.55
N LYS A 35 1.87 11.59 25.61
CA LYS A 35 2.50 11.70 24.29
C LYS A 35 1.64 12.51 23.33
N LYS A 36 2.01 13.79 23.20
CA LYS A 36 1.55 14.65 22.10
C LYS A 36 2.24 14.22 20.81
N TYR A 37 1.48 14.11 19.73
CA TYR A 37 1.96 13.81 18.38
C TYR A 37 1.56 14.94 17.44
N ASP A 38 2.43 15.24 16.48
CA ASP A 38 2.18 16.28 15.48
C ASP A 38 1.73 15.66 14.16
N ILE A 39 2.16 14.42 13.87
CA ILE A 39 1.77 13.65 12.68
C ILE A 39 1.42 12.23 13.12
N LEU A 40 0.24 11.75 12.72
CA LEU A 40 -0.25 10.41 13.02
C LEU A 40 -0.55 9.64 11.73
N VAL A 41 0.07 8.47 11.56
CA VAL A 41 -0.14 7.56 10.42
C VAL A 41 -0.90 6.33 10.90
N SER A 42 -2.04 6.03 10.27
CA SER A 42 -2.88 4.88 10.64
C SER A 42 -3.78 4.44 9.48
N THR A 43 -4.39 3.26 9.61
CA THR A 43 -5.48 2.80 8.74
C THR A 43 -6.85 3.18 9.33
N PRO A 44 -7.91 3.34 8.52
CA PRO A 44 -9.22 3.79 8.99
C PRO A 44 -9.80 2.95 10.13
N ASN A 45 -9.78 1.61 10.01
CA ASN A 45 -10.30 0.72 11.05
C ASN A 45 -9.62 0.91 12.41
N ARG A 46 -8.31 1.18 12.43
CA ARG A 46 -7.56 1.39 13.68
C ARG A 46 -7.93 2.72 14.33
N LEU A 47 -8.15 3.77 13.54
CA LEU A 47 -8.61 5.06 14.05
C LEU A 47 -10.01 4.94 14.63
N VAL A 48 -10.95 4.33 13.90
CA VAL A 48 -12.32 4.10 14.38
C VAL A 48 -12.33 3.27 15.67
N PHE A 49 -11.51 2.23 15.77
CA PHE A 49 -11.39 1.46 17.00
C PHE A 49 -10.96 2.32 18.21
N LEU A 50 -9.99 3.23 18.03
CA LEU A 50 -9.52 4.11 19.11
C LEU A 50 -10.53 5.20 19.48
N LEU A 51 -11.24 5.73 18.47
CA LEU A 51 -12.32 6.71 18.66
C LEU A 51 -13.50 6.12 19.43
N ASN A 52 -13.81 4.84 19.20
CA ASN A 52 -14.95 4.15 19.82
C ASN A 52 -14.63 3.53 21.19
N GLN A 53 -13.43 3.75 21.74
CA GLN A 53 -13.14 3.31 23.12
C GLN A 53 -13.91 4.15 24.14
N ASP A 54 -14.13 3.58 25.33
CA ASP A 54 -14.75 4.29 26.44
C ASP A 54 -13.80 4.31 27.66
N PRO A 55 -13.19 5.47 27.99
CA PRO A 55 -13.22 6.73 27.24
C PRO A 55 -12.43 6.67 25.92
N PRO A 56 -12.70 7.56 24.93
CA PRO A 56 -11.98 7.58 23.66
C PRO A 56 -10.47 7.69 23.86
N ALA A 57 -9.72 6.83 23.17
CA ALA A 57 -8.26 6.83 23.23
C ALA A 57 -7.61 7.82 22.28
N LEU A 58 -8.41 8.49 21.45
CA LEU A 58 -7.94 9.45 20.46
C LEU A 58 -8.97 10.56 20.32
N ASP A 59 -8.52 11.80 20.28
CA ASP A 59 -9.34 12.95 19.89
C ASP A 59 -8.76 13.56 18.60
N LEU A 60 -9.61 13.71 17.59
CA LEU A 60 -9.26 14.26 16.28
C LEU A 60 -9.85 15.66 16.05
N SER A 61 -10.50 16.25 17.06
CA SER A 61 -11.13 17.58 16.98
C SER A 61 -10.15 18.71 16.64
N SER A 62 -8.87 18.54 17.00
CA SER A 62 -7.78 19.50 16.77
C SER A 62 -6.98 19.26 15.49
N VAL A 63 -7.37 18.28 14.67
CA VAL A 63 -6.67 17.97 13.41
C VAL A 63 -6.84 19.12 12.41
N GLU A 64 -5.72 19.67 11.95
CA GLU A 64 -5.71 20.70 10.91
C GLU A 64 -5.57 20.12 9.50
N TRP A 65 -5.03 18.91 9.35
CA TRP A 65 -4.85 18.25 8.07
C TRP A 65 -5.25 16.77 8.12
N LEU A 66 -6.24 16.41 7.32
CA LEU A 66 -6.60 15.02 7.05
C LEU A 66 -6.09 14.64 5.66
N ILE A 67 -5.10 13.74 5.62
CA ILE A 67 -4.53 13.22 4.39
C ILE A 67 -5.04 11.80 4.17
N VAL A 68 -5.66 11.57 3.01
CA VAL A 68 -6.21 10.28 2.61
C VAL A 68 -5.40 9.78 1.42
N ASP A 69 -4.53 8.80 1.67
CA ASP A 69 -3.68 8.17 0.66
C ASP A 69 -4.34 6.90 0.09
N GLU A 70 -3.99 6.52 -1.13
CA GLU A 70 -4.59 5.39 -1.88
C GLU A 70 -6.14 5.40 -1.84
N SER A 71 -6.76 6.56 -2.09
CA SER A 71 -8.22 6.71 -1.93
C SER A 71 -9.03 5.79 -2.82
N ASP A 72 -8.61 5.48 -4.05
CA ASP A 72 -9.24 4.44 -4.87
C ASP A 72 -9.40 3.09 -4.15
N LYS A 73 -8.41 2.70 -3.34
CA LYS A 73 -8.46 1.47 -2.52
C LYS A 73 -9.41 1.56 -1.35
N LEU A 74 -9.49 2.71 -0.69
CA LEU A 74 -10.42 2.90 0.42
C LEU A 74 -11.90 2.83 -0.03
N PHE A 75 -12.14 3.10 -1.31
CA PHE A 75 -13.46 3.09 -1.95
C PHE A 75 -13.77 1.80 -2.71
N GLU A 76 -12.87 0.81 -2.74
CA GLU A 76 -13.17 -0.53 -3.30
C GLU A 76 -14.41 -1.13 -2.61
N GLY A 77 -15.29 -1.76 -3.37
CA GLY A 77 -16.52 -2.38 -2.83
C GLY A 77 -16.25 -3.66 -2.03
N GLY A 78 -17.26 -4.13 -1.28
CA GLY A 78 -17.23 -5.40 -0.55
C GLY A 78 -16.51 -5.34 0.80
N LYS A 79 -16.01 -6.49 1.27
CA LYS A 79 -15.37 -6.63 2.61
C LYS A 79 -14.02 -5.90 2.74
N THR A 80 -13.46 -5.44 1.63
CA THR A 80 -12.17 -4.73 1.56
C THR A 80 -12.32 -3.21 1.51
N GLY A 81 -13.55 -2.70 1.39
CA GLY A 81 -13.83 -1.27 1.42
C GLY A 81 -13.70 -0.69 2.82
N PHE A 82 -13.22 0.54 2.89
CA PHE A 82 -13.05 1.29 4.13
C PHE A 82 -13.89 2.58 4.15
N ARG A 83 -14.88 2.69 3.26
CA ARG A 83 -15.68 3.90 3.05
C ARG A 83 -16.41 4.36 4.31
N GLU A 84 -17.03 3.43 5.04
CA GLU A 84 -17.75 3.73 6.28
C GLU A 84 -16.79 4.21 7.37
N GLN A 85 -15.65 3.54 7.52
CA GLN A 85 -14.65 3.88 8.52
C GLN A 85 -13.94 5.19 8.18
N LEU A 86 -13.71 5.46 6.88
CA LEU A 86 -13.22 6.73 6.41
C LEU A 86 -14.22 7.85 6.70
N ALA A 87 -15.52 7.63 6.47
CA ALA A 87 -16.55 8.60 6.82
C ALA A 87 -16.57 8.90 8.32
N ALA A 88 -16.44 7.89 9.18
CA ALA A 88 -16.34 8.08 10.63
C ALA A 88 -15.10 8.90 11.03
N VAL A 89 -13.92 8.58 10.48
CA VAL A 89 -12.69 9.36 10.72
C VAL A 89 -12.83 10.80 10.21
N PHE A 90 -13.42 10.98 9.03
CA PHE A 90 -13.65 12.28 8.42
C PHE A 90 -14.54 13.17 9.29
N LEU A 91 -15.62 12.61 9.87
CA LEU A 91 -16.51 13.32 10.78
C LEU A 91 -15.85 13.62 12.12
N ALA A 92 -14.97 12.73 12.62
CA ALA A 92 -14.21 12.96 13.84
C ALA A 92 -13.21 14.13 13.70
N CYS A 93 -12.69 14.37 12.49
CA CYS A 93 -11.91 15.56 12.15
C CYS A 93 -12.83 16.78 11.95
N SER A 94 -13.42 17.27 13.04
CA SER A 94 -14.49 18.29 13.05
C SER A 94 -14.00 19.74 13.26
N GLY A 95 -12.69 19.96 13.35
CA GLY A 95 -12.12 21.29 13.55
C GLY A 95 -12.45 22.26 12.42
N SER A 96 -12.77 23.51 12.75
CA SER A 96 -13.18 24.55 11.78
C SER A 96 -12.10 24.95 10.77
N LYS A 97 -10.83 24.60 11.04
CA LYS A 97 -9.67 24.88 10.18
C LYS A 97 -9.17 23.65 9.42
N VAL A 98 -9.88 22.51 9.51
CA VAL A 98 -9.43 21.26 8.89
C VAL A 98 -9.32 21.41 7.37
N ARG A 99 -8.16 21.04 6.85
CA ARG A 99 -7.89 20.91 5.42
C ARG A 99 -7.80 19.43 5.08
N ARG A 100 -8.28 19.06 3.91
CA ARG A 100 -8.41 17.66 3.51
C ARG A 100 -7.79 17.48 2.14
N ALA A 101 -6.95 16.46 2.00
CA ALA A 101 -6.31 16.12 0.73
C ALA A 101 -6.44 14.62 0.46
N PHE A 102 -6.85 14.30 -0.76
CA PHE A 102 -7.06 12.93 -1.23
C PHE A 102 -6.06 12.65 -2.34
N PHE A 103 -5.30 11.57 -2.17
CA PHE A 103 -4.31 11.10 -3.13
C PHE A 103 -4.75 9.75 -3.67
N SER A 104 -4.57 9.53 -4.97
CA SER A 104 -4.99 8.31 -5.63
C SER A 104 -4.20 8.11 -6.91
N ALA A 105 -3.85 6.86 -7.23
CA ALA A 105 -3.29 6.52 -8.53
C ALA A 105 -4.37 6.54 -9.62
N THR A 106 -5.61 6.17 -9.27
CA THR A 106 -6.76 6.21 -10.18
C THR A 106 -7.88 7.09 -9.62
N CYS A 107 -8.54 7.84 -10.49
CA CYS A 107 -9.69 8.66 -10.13
C CYS A 107 -10.94 7.90 -10.55
N THR A 108 -11.42 7.00 -9.67
CA THR A 108 -12.66 6.26 -9.88
C THR A 108 -13.87 7.18 -9.70
N PRO A 109 -15.01 6.90 -10.36
CA PRO A 109 -16.23 7.71 -10.21
C PRO A 109 -16.67 7.85 -8.75
N ASP A 110 -16.51 6.81 -7.94
CA ASP A 110 -16.87 6.82 -6.52
C ASP A 110 -16.02 7.79 -5.71
N VAL A 111 -14.70 7.82 -5.94
CA VAL A 111 -13.79 8.78 -5.30
C VAL A 111 -14.10 10.20 -5.73
N GLU A 112 -14.30 10.43 -7.03
CA GLU A 112 -14.61 11.76 -7.58
C GLU A 112 -15.95 12.29 -7.02
N GLN A 113 -16.99 11.45 -7.01
CA GLN A 113 -18.30 11.82 -6.48
C GLN A 113 -18.22 12.12 -4.99
N TRP A 114 -17.52 11.29 -4.21
CA TRP A 114 -17.39 11.52 -2.78
C TRP A 114 -16.62 12.80 -2.47
N CYS A 115 -15.52 13.07 -3.18
CA CYS A 115 -14.77 14.31 -3.00
C CYS A 115 -15.63 15.54 -3.29
N ARG A 116 -16.42 15.53 -4.38
CA ARG A 116 -17.32 16.64 -4.73
C ARG A 116 -18.42 16.87 -3.70
N LEU A 117 -18.91 15.82 -3.04
CA LEU A 117 -19.98 15.92 -2.05
C LEU A 117 -19.49 16.34 -0.66
N ASN A 118 -18.22 16.05 -0.32
CA ASN A 118 -17.72 16.20 1.05
C ASN A 118 -16.61 17.26 1.19
N LEU A 119 -15.97 17.70 0.11
CA LEU A 119 -14.89 18.69 0.16
C LEU A 119 -15.35 20.06 -0.31
N ASP A 120 -15.09 21.07 0.51
CA ASP A 120 -15.32 22.47 0.16
C ASP A 120 -14.20 22.99 -0.76
N ASN A 121 -14.54 23.82 -1.75
CA ASN A 121 -13.58 24.45 -2.67
C ASN A 121 -12.58 23.47 -3.31
N LEU A 122 -13.08 22.32 -3.79
CA LEU A 122 -12.27 21.24 -4.36
C LEU A 122 -11.36 21.73 -5.50
N VAL A 123 -10.05 21.58 -5.30
CA VAL A 123 -9.03 21.70 -6.35
C VAL A 123 -8.57 20.30 -6.75
N SER A 124 -8.69 19.97 -8.03
CA SER A 124 -8.23 18.69 -8.58
C SER A 124 -6.96 18.89 -9.39
N VAL A 125 -5.89 18.19 -9.02
CA VAL A 125 -4.63 18.15 -9.76
C VAL A 125 -4.46 16.73 -10.31
N ASN A 126 -4.34 16.60 -11.62
CA ASN A 126 -4.13 15.31 -12.29
C ASN A 126 -2.79 15.37 -13.05
N ILE A 127 -1.94 14.37 -12.84
CA ILE A 127 -0.66 14.23 -13.55
C ILE A 127 -0.84 13.12 -14.59
N GLY A 128 -0.66 13.45 -15.87
CA GLY A 128 -0.90 12.52 -16.97
C GLY A 128 -2.38 12.38 -17.35
N HIS A 129 -2.70 11.35 -18.14
CA HIS A 129 -4.09 11.02 -18.51
C HIS A 129 -4.78 10.21 -17.41
N ARG A 130 -6.09 10.43 -17.23
CA ARG A 130 -6.87 9.75 -16.18
C ARG A 130 -6.88 8.25 -16.41
N ASN A 131 -6.57 7.47 -15.36
CA ASN A 131 -6.68 6.01 -15.33
C ASN A 131 -5.84 5.30 -16.41
N THR A 132 -4.77 5.91 -16.89
CA THR A 132 -3.79 5.27 -17.78
C THR A 132 -2.52 4.92 -17.02
N ALA A 133 -1.90 3.80 -17.38
CA ALA A 133 -0.53 3.52 -16.97
C ALA A 133 0.41 4.64 -17.43
N VAL A 134 1.49 4.89 -16.69
CA VAL A 134 2.48 5.90 -17.08
C VAL A 134 3.13 5.45 -18.40
N GLU A 135 3.20 6.34 -19.39
CA GLU A 135 3.81 6.07 -20.70
C GLU A 135 5.28 5.65 -20.60
N SER A 136 5.93 5.93 -19.47
CA SER A 136 7.31 5.52 -19.18
C SER A 136 7.50 4.03 -18.92
N VAL A 137 6.42 3.26 -18.76
CA VAL A 137 6.48 1.82 -18.48
C VAL A 137 6.24 1.03 -19.77
N GLU A 138 7.28 0.35 -20.26
CA GLU A 138 7.16 -0.61 -21.35
C GLU A 138 6.35 -1.83 -20.87
N GLN A 139 5.26 -2.14 -21.57
CA GLN A 139 4.33 -3.20 -21.20
C GLN A 139 4.30 -4.27 -22.29
N LYS A 140 4.41 -5.54 -21.87
CA LYS A 140 4.35 -6.69 -22.78
C LYS A 140 3.43 -7.76 -22.23
N LEU A 141 2.53 -8.25 -23.09
CA LEU A 141 1.71 -9.43 -22.81
C LEU A 141 2.35 -10.67 -23.45
N LEU A 142 2.52 -11.74 -22.67
CA LEU A 142 2.99 -13.02 -23.16
C LEU A 142 1.90 -14.07 -22.96
N PHE A 143 1.34 -14.57 -24.06
CA PHE A 143 0.37 -15.66 -24.03
C PHE A 143 1.09 -17.00 -23.88
N VAL A 144 0.72 -17.78 -22.87
CA VAL A 144 1.38 -19.06 -22.54
C VAL A 144 0.50 -20.30 -22.71
N GLY A 145 -0.77 -20.10 -23.12
CA GLY A 145 -1.73 -21.15 -23.45
C GLY A 145 -2.27 -21.97 -22.27
N THR A 146 -1.44 -22.30 -21.28
CA THR A 146 -1.78 -23.15 -20.13
C THR A 146 -1.15 -22.58 -18.85
N GLU A 147 -1.67 -22.99 -17.68
CA GLU A 147 -1.09 -22.60 -16.39
C GLU A 147 0.37 -23.05 -16.25
N ASN A 148 0.70 -24.27 -16.66
CA ASN A 148 2.09 -24.77 -16.65
C ASN A 148 3.00 -23.97 -17.59
N GLY A 149 2.44 -23.42 -18.67
CA GLY A 149 3.16 -22.53 -19.57
C GLY A 149 3.70 -21.26 -18.89
N LYS A 150 3.06 -20.78 -17.81
CA LYS A 150 3.54 -19.62 -17.05
C LYS A 150 4.91 -19.88 -16.41
N LEU A 151 5.08 -21.05 -15.79
CA LEU A 151 6.35 -21.44 -15.16
C LEU A 151 7.46 -21.56 -16.20
N VAL A 152 7.16 -22.20 -17.35
CA VAL A 152 8.11 -22.31 -18.47
C VAL A 152 8.49 -20.93 -19.01
N ALA A 153 7.53 -20.02 -19.16
CA ALA A 153 7.80 -18.66 -19.59
C ALA A 153 8.67 -17.89 -18.59
N MET A 154 8.42 -18.04 -17.30
CA MET A 154 9.23 -17.43 -16.25
C MET A 154 10.67 -17.95 -16.27
N ARG A 155 10.86 -19.28 -16.37
CA ARG A 155 12.17 -19.92 -16.58
C ARG A 155 12.92 -19.36 -17.78
N ASN A 156 12.19 -19.15 -18.88
CA ASN A 156 12.77 -18.58 -20.10
C ASN A 156 13.20 -17.11 -19.91
N ILE A 157 12.46 -16.32 -19.13
CA ILE A 157 12.86 -14.95 -18.77
C ILE A 157 14.14 -14.98 -17.93
N ILE A 158 14.20 -15.86 -16.94
CA ILE A 158 15.37 -16.01 -16.05
C ILE A 158 16.60 -16.49 -16.83
N THR A 159 16.46 -17.54 -17.64
CA THR A 159 17.56 -18.12 -18.44
C THR A 159 18.11 -17.14 -19.48
N LYS A 160 17.25 -16.30 -20.08
CA LYS A 160 17.70 -15.24 -21.01
C LYS A 160 18.46 -14.10 -20.31
N GLY A 161 18.38 -14.05 -18.98
CA GLY A 161 18.87 -12.94 -18.18
C GLY A 161 17.83 -11.83 -18.06
N PHE A 162 17.74 -11.29 -16.85
CA PHE A 162 16.99 -10.07 -16.54
C PHE A 162 17.88 -9.18 -15.67
N LEU A 163 17.53 -7.90 -15.58
CA LEU A 163 18.19 -6.97 -14.67
C LEU A 163 17.46 -7.00 -13.31
N PRO A 164 18.05 -7.49 -12.21
CA PRO A 164 17.42 -7.39 -10.89
C PRO A 164 17.35 -5.92 -10.43
N PRO A 165 16.39 -5.56 -9.56
CA PRO A 165 15.41 -6.42 -8.93
C PRO A 165 14.12 -6.60 -9.76
N MET A 166 13.52 -7.79 -9.68
CA MET A 166 12.22 -8.15 -10.28
C MET A 166 11.14 -8.32 -9.19
N LEU A 167 9.97 -7.73 -9.40
CA LEU A 167 8.79 -7.92 -8.56
C LEU A 167 7.78 -8.82 -9.27
N VAL A 168 7.33 -9.88 -8.61
CA VAL A 168 6.42 -10.88 -9.20
C VAL A 168 5.12 -10.91 -8.42
N PHE A 169 4.00 -10.73 -9.13
CA PHE A 169 2.67 -10.75 -8.54
C PHE A 169 1.94 -12.06 -8.81
N VAL A 170 1.44 -12.67 -7.74
CA VAL A 170 0.61 -13.89 -7.77
C VAL A 170 -0.70 -13.67 -7.01
N GLN A 171 -1.72 -14.47 -7.34
CA GLN A 171 -3.07 -14.27 -6.79
C GLN A 171 -3.28 -14.87 -5.39
N SER A 172 -2.48 -15.86 -4.98
CA SER A 172 -2.65 -16.56 -3.70
C SER A 172 -1.32 -16.87 -3.00
N ILE A 173 -1.40 -17.12 -1.69
CA ILE A 173 -0.26 -17.47 -0.85
C ILE A 173 0.34 -18.81 -1.27
N ASP A 174 -0.50 -19.80 -1.59
CA ASP A 174 -0.04 -21.12 -1.99
C ASP A 174 0.74 -21.06 -3.30
N ARG A 175 0.26 -20.30 -4.29
CA ARG A 175 0.99 -20.06 -5.54
C ARG A 175 2.30 -19.33 -5.33
N ALA A 176 2.33 -18.40 -4.37
CA ALA A 176 3.56 -17.71 -4.00
C ALA A 176 4.61 -18.69 -3.45
N ARG A 177 4.19 -19.66 -2.63
CA ARG A 177 5.04 -20.71 -2.07
C ARG A 177 5.51 -21.69 -3.14
N GLU A 178 4.59 -22.17 -3.98
CA GLU A 178 4.90 -23.05 -5.12
C GLU A 178 5.96 -22.41 -6.03
N LEU A 179 5.72 -21.18 -6.47
CA LEU A 179 6.65 -20.46 -7.32
C LEU A 179 8.00 -20.21 -6.63
N PHE A 180 7.98 -19.84 -5.34
CA PHE A 180 9.21 -19.68 -4.55
C PHE A 180 10.06 -20.96 -4.56
N HIS A 181 9.46 -22.14 -4.35
CA HIS A 181 10.20 -23.40 -4.34
C HIS A 181 10.82 -23.73 -5.70
N GLU A 182 10.11 -23.48 -6.79
CA GLU A 182 10.64 -23.69 -8.15
C GLU A 182 11.85 -22.78 -8.43
N LEU A 183 11.77 -21.50 -8.05
CA LEU A 183 12.87 -20.54 -8.27
C LEU A 183 14.07 -20.77 -7.37
N VAL A 184 13.85 -21.22 -6.12
CA VAL A 184 14.93 -21.64 -5.22
C VAL A 184 15.67 -22.85 -5.79
N TYR A 185 14.93 -23.83 -6.33
CA TYR A 185 15.53 -25.02 -6.95
C TYR A 185 16.45 -24.66 -8.13
N GLU A 186 16.12 -23.57 -8.84
CA GLU A 186 16.94 -23.01 -9.94
C GLU A 186 18.12 -22.16 -9.46
N GLY A 187 18.32 -22.00 -8.16
CA GLY A 187 19.43 -21.23 -7.59
C GLY A 187 19.24 -19.71 -7.68
N ILE A 188 18.01 -19.23 -7.84
CA ILE A 188 17.71 -17.80 -7.88
C ILE A 188 17.60 -17.24 -6.46
N ASN A 189 18.19 -16.06 -6.25
CA ASN A 189 18.00 -15.30 -5.00
C ASN A 189 16.57 -14.75 -4.97
N VAL A 190 15.65 -15.53 -4.40
CA VAL A 190 14.23 -15.22 -4.32
C VAL A 190 13.76 -15.16 -2.86
N ASP A 191 12.75 -14.34 -2.59
CA ASP A 191 11.94 -14.44 -1.36
C ASP A 191 10.47 -14.11 -1.65
N VAL A 192 9.62 -14.35 -0.66
CA VAL A 192 8.17 -14.19 -0.73
C VAL A 192 7.63 -13.34 0.41
N ILE A 193 6.75 -12.41 0.07
CA ILE A 193 6.00 -11.57 1.01
C ILE A 193 4.49 -11.83 0.88
N HIS A 194 3.91 -12.43 1.92
CA HIS A 194 2.51 -12.80 2.01
C HIS A 194 1.94 -12.61 3.43
N ALA A 195 0.61 -12.70 3.60
CA ALA A 195 -0.08 -12.27 4.82
C ALA A 195 0.39 -13.01 6.08
N ASP A 196 0.79 -14.28 5.95
CA ASP A 196 1.29 -15.07 7.08
C ASP A 196 2.68 -14.66 7.60
N ARG A 197 3.42 -13.79 6.89
CA ARG A 197 4.71 -13.27 7.38
C ARG A 197 4.49 -12.27 8.51
N THR A 198 5.31 -12.34 9.55
CA THR A 198 5.33 -11.32 10.61
C THR A 198 5.82 -9.98 10.07
N GLN A 199 5.48 -8.86 10.73
CA GLN A 199 5.94 -7.53 10.29
C GLN A 199 7.47 -7.46 10.19
N GLN A 200 8.18 -7.99 11.19
CA GLN A 200 9.66 -8.02 11.17
C GLN A 200 10.21 -8.82 9.99
N GLN A 201 9.59 -9.96 9.64
CA GLN A 201 9.99 -10.72 8.46
C GLN A 201 9.75 -9.91 7.18
N ARG A 202 8.61 -9.22 7.07
CA ARG A 202 8.30 -8.37 5.91
C ARG A 202 9.33 -7.25 5.77
N ASP A 203 9.66 -6.57 6.85
CA ASP A 203 10.64 -5.48 6.86
C ASP A 203 12.02 -5.98 6.40
N ASN A 204 12.48 -7.14 6.92
CA ASN A 204 13.75 -7.76 6.54
C ASN A 204 13.80 -8.16 5.05
N VAL A 205 12.70 -8.70 4.51
CA VAL A 205 12.58 -9.07 3.10
C VAL A 205 12.65 -7.83 2.21
N VAL A 206 11.89 -6.79 2.56
CA VAL A 206 11.89 -5.51 1.81
C VAL A 206 13.27 -4.87 1.83
N ASP A 207 13.96 -4.84 2.97
CA ASP A 207 15.31 -4.28 3.06
C ASP A 207 16.34 -5.12 2.29
N SER A 208 16.23 -6.45 2.31
CA SER A 208 17.11 -7.35 1.54
C SER A 208 16.88 -7.24 0.03
N PHE A 209 15.63 -7.01 -0.40
CA PHE A 209 15.29 -6.73 -1.79
C PHE A 209 15.86 -5.39 -2.23
N ARG A 210 15.68 -4.33 -1.44
CA ARG A 210 16.26 -3.01 -1.72
C ARG A 210 17.78 -2.99 -1.74
N SER A 211 18.43 -3.83 -0.92
CA SER A 211 19.89 -3.94 -0.90
C SER A 211 20.45 -4.85 -2.01
N GLY A 212 19.61 -5.40 -2.89
CA GLY A 212 20.02 -6.28 -3.98
C GLY A 212 20.42 -7.70 -3.56
N LYS A 213 20.18 -8.10 -2.31
CA LYS A 213 20.43 -9.48 -1.84
C LYS A 213 19.40 -10.45 -2.42
N ILE A 214 18.16 -10.00 -2.54
CA ILE A 214 17.07 -10.71 -3.21
C ILE A 214 16.93 -10.11 -4.61
N TRP A 215 16.94 -10.95 -5.64
CA TRP A 215 16.79 -10.55 -7.03
C TRP A 215 15.35 -10.62 -7.50
N VAL A 216 14.57 -11.56 -6.96
CA VAL A 216 13.16 -11.76 -7.29
C VAL A 216 12.33 -11.73 -6.01
N LEU A 217 11.38 -10.81 -5.91
CA LEU A 217 10.43 -10.76 -4.80
C LEU A 217 9.05 -11.19 -5.28
N ILE A 218 8.54 -12.29 -4.75
CA ILE A 218 7.18 -12.77 -5.03
C ILE A 218 6.23 -12.17 -3.99
N CYS A 219 5.13 -11.56 -4.43
CA CYS A 219 4.16 -10.94 -3.54
C CYS A 219 2.72 -11.21 -3.98
N THR A 220 1.82 -11.26 -2.99
CA THR A 220 0.39 -11.18 -3.27
C THR A 220 -0.04 -9.71 -3.33
N ALA A 221 -0.99 -9.41 -4.21
CA ALA A 221 -1.40 -8.03 -4.47
C ALA A 221 -1.91 -7.27 -3.23
N LEU A 222 -2.47 -7.98 -2.24
CA LEU A 222 -2.92 -7.35 -0.99
C LEU A 222 -1.76 -6.74 -0.19
N LEU A 223 -0.57 -7.35 -0.25
CA LEU A 223 0.55 -6.91 0.57
C LEU A 223 1.48 -5.92 -0.09
N ALA A 224 1.56 -5.91 -1.42
CA ALA A 224 2.32 -4.89 -2.12
C ALA A 224 1.75 -3.47 -1.90
N ARG A 225 0.47 -3.35 -1.56
CA ARG A 225 -0.18 -2.07 -1.26
C ARG A 225 0.51 -1.38 -0.07
N GLY A 226 0.83 -0.10 -0.21
CA GLY A 226 1.59 0.67 0.78
C GLY A 226 3.07 0.29 0.94
N MET A 227 3.60 -0.67 0.16
CA MET A 227 5.03 -0.96 0.10
C MET A 227 5.68 -0.21 -1.07
N ASP A 228 6.61 0.68 -0.73
CA ASP A 228 7.34 1.49 -1.72
C ASP A 228 8.58 0.72 -2.22
N PHE A 229 8.49 0.12 -3.41
CA PHE A 229 9.59 -0.61 -4.05
C PHE A 229 10.30 0.28 -5.09
N LYS A 230 11.30 1.04 -4.65
CA LYS A 230 12.09 1.90 -5.54
C LYS A 230 13.07 1.09 -6.38
N GLY A 231 13.19 1.47 -7.66
CA GLY A 231 14.22 0.92 -8.56
C GLY A 231 13.96 -0.51 -9.02
N VAL A 232 12.70 -0.93 -9.10
CA VAL A 232 12.33 -2.20 -9.73
C VAL A 232 12.51 -2.10 -11.24
N ASN A 233 13.29 -3.01 -11.81
CA ASN A 233 13.62 -3.02 -13.23
C ASN A 233 12.63 -3.86 -14.05
N LEU A 234 11.94 -4.81 -13.40
CA LEU A 234 10.91 -5.62 -14.05
C LEU A 234 9.78 -5.95 -13.08
N VAL A 235 8.55 -5.66 -13.49
CA VAL A 235 7.34 -6.16 -12.84
C VAL A 235 6.76 -7.30 -13.68
N LEU A 236 6.63 -8.48 -13.09
CA LEU A 236 6.01 -9.64 -13.70
C LEU A 236 4.66 -9.93 -13.04
N ASN A 237 3.58 -9.66 -13.77
CA ASN A 237 2.25 -10.14 -13.40
C ASN A 237 2.12 -11.64 -13.77
N TYR A 238 2.59 -12.53 -12.89
CA TYR A 238 2.49 -13.98 -13.10
C TYR A 238 1.03 -14.43 -13.17
N ASP A 239 0.20 -13.87 -12.29
CA ASP A 239 -1.25 -13.94 -12.39
C ASP A 239 -1.82 -12.58 -12.78
N PHE A 240 -2.68 -12.59 -13.80
CA PHE A 240 -3.30 -11.38 -14.31
C PHE A 240 -4.18 -10.74 -13.22
N PRO A 241 -4.08 -9.42 -13.00
CA PRO A 241 -4.87 -8.73 -11.99
C PRO A 241 -6.37 -8.79 -12.29
N THR A 242 -7.18 -8.67 -11.25
CA THR A 242 -8.64 -8.78 -11.34
C THR A 242 -9.33 -7.48 -11.75
N SER A 243 -8.59 -6.35 -11.70
CA SER A 243 -9.08 -5.04 -12.10
C SER A 243 -7.98 -4.22 -12.77
N SER A 244 -8.38 -3.24 -13.59
CA SER A 244 -7.47 -2.26 -14.19
C SER A 244 -6.77 -1.38 -13.15
N VAL A 245 -7.46 -1.04 -12.06
CA VAL A 245 -6.87 -0.30 -10.93
C VAL A 245 -5.74 -1.12 -10.33
N GLU A 246 -5.99 -2.39 -10.00
CA GLU A 246 -4.94 -3.27 -9.50
C GLU A 246 -3.77 -3.40 -10.48
N TYR A 247 -4.03 -3.52 -11.79
CA TYR A 247 -2.97 -3.53 -12.80
C TYR A 247 -2.09 -2.29 -12.76
N ILE A 248 -2.70 -1.10 -12.79
CA ILE A 248 -1.97 0.19 -12.75
C ILE A 248 -1.11 0.30 -11.50
N HIS A 249 -1.65 -0.09 -10.35
CA HIS A 249 -0.93 -0.12 -9.07
C HIS A 249 0.24 -1.10 -9.04
N ARG A 250 0.16 -2.22 -9.78
CA ARG A 250 1.25 -3.22 -9.80
C ARG A 250 2.42 -2.76 -10.65
N ILE A 251 2.16 -2.07 -11.76
CA ILE A 251 3.20 -1.69 -12.74
C ILE A 251 3.80 -0.30 -12.52
N GLY A 252 3.15 0.54 -11.70
CA GLY A 252 3.66 1.84 -11.27
C GLY A 252 4.56 1.72 -10.05
#